data_AF-A0A7Z0WQ20-F1
#
_entry.id   AF-A0A7Z0WQ20-F1
#
_cell.length_a   1.000
_cell.length_b   1.000
_cell.length_c   1.000
_cell.angle_alpha   90.00
_cell.angle_beta   90.00
_cell.angle_gamma   90.00
#
_symmetry.space_group_name_H-M   'P 1'
#
loop_
_entity.id
_entity.type
_entity.pdbx_description
1 polymer ?
#
loop_
_entity_poly.entity_id
_entity_poly.type
_entity_poly.pdbx_seq_one_letter_code
_entity_poly.pdbx_strand_id
1 'polypeptide(L)'
;MPLQTPDDDRRPADSAADRLDDELLGLDPTDPEVRAFAEHLERQQRVQPSYTVEGYITGMGDFAASANRLGGHRKLMASLLALLILLGVIVAAWDALVYVVTTFTK
;
A
#
# COMPACT_ATOMS: atom_id res chain seq x y z
N MET A 1 21.10 4.11 -34.70
CA MET A 1 21.54 3.49 -33.44
C MET A 1 21.29 4.50 -32.32
N PRO A 2 20.14 4.49 -31.62
CA PRO A 2 19.91 5.39 -30.50
C PRO A 2 20.42 4.78 -29.19
N LEU A 3 20.96 5.65 -28.33
CA LEU A 3 21.64 5.35 -27.08
C LEU A 3 20.63 4.87 -26.02
N GLN A 4 20.94 3.77 -25.33
CA GLN A 4 20.29 3.35 -24.09
C GLN A 4 20.61 4.37 -22.99
N THR A 5 19.58 5.00 -22.42
CA THR A 5 19.67 5.63 -21.10
C THR A 5 19.64 4.53 -20.04
N PRO A 6 20.70 4.32 -19.25
CA PRO A 6 20.69 3.37 -18.15
C PRO A 6 20.21 4.12 -16.91
N ASP A 7 18.91 4.40 -16.81
CA ASP A 7 18.38 5.00 -15.59
C ASP A 7 16.89 4.66 -15.52
N ASP A 8 16.56 3.60 -14.77
CA ASP A 8 15.47 3.60 -13.77
C ASP A 8 15.32 2.20 -13.11
N ASP A 9 16.43 1.66 -12.56
CA ASP A 9 16.42 0.40 -11.80
C ASP A 9 16.91 0.66 -10.35
N ARG A 10 16.51 1.79 -9.75
CA ARG A 10 16.69 1.97 -8.30
C ARG A 10 15.74 1.01 -7.61
N ARG A 11 16.31 0.00 -6.95
CA ARG A 11 15.52 -1.00 -6.23
C ARG A 11 14.79 -0.29 -5.10
N PRO A 12 13.54 -0.67 -4.78
CA PRO A 12 12.86 -0.17 -3.57
C PRO A 12 13.66 -0.39 -2.27
N ALA A 13 14.65 -1.28 -2.27
CA ALA A 13 15.59 -1.49 -1.19
C ALA A 13 16.48 -0.27 -0.89
N ASP A 14 16.88 0.49 -1.92
CA ASP A 14 17.78 1.65 -1.75
C ASP A 14 17.05 2.78 -1.02
N SER A 15 15.78 3.03 -1.36
CA SER A 15 14.94 4.02 -0.67
C SER A 15 14.59 3.70 0.79
N ALA A 16 14.69 2.43 1.19
CA ALA A 16 14.47 2.02 2.58
C ALA A 16 15.75 2.20 3.41
N ALA A 17 16.90 1.87 2.82
CA ALA A 17 18.20 2.12 3.44
C ALA A 17 18.46 3.62 3.65
N ASP A 18 18.15 4.45 2.65
CA ASP A 18 18.31 5.91 2.75
C ASP A 18 17.45 6.50 3.88
N ARG A 19 16.22 5.99 4.08
CA ARG A 19 15.33 6.45 5.17
C ARG A 19 15.82 6.03 6.56
N LEU A 20 16.38 4.82 6.68
CA LEU A 20 17.04 4.36 7.91
C LEU A 20 18.23 5.25 8.26
N ASP A 21 19.06 5.58 7.27
CA ASP A 21 20.23 6.44 7.45
C ASP A 21 19.83 7.87 7.86
N ASP A 22 18.74 8.41 7.31
CA ASP A 22 18.18 9.71 7.70
C ASP A 22 17.66 9.71 9.16
N GLU A 23 17.03 8.61 9.62
CA GLU A 23 16.52 8.47 10.99
C GLU A 23 17.65 8.26 12.03
N LEU A 24 18.79 7.73 11.61
CA LEU A 24 19.98 7.53 12.45
C LEU A 24 20.99 8.69 12.34
N LEU A 25 20.71 9.70 11.51
CA LEU A 25 21.59 10.84 11.26
C LEU A 25 21.77 11.68 12.53
N GLY A 26 23.00 11.73 13.06
CA GLY A 26 23.37 12.51 14.24
C GLY A 26 23.36 11.74 15.56
N LEU A 27 23.04 10.44 15.53
CA LEU A 27 23.24 9.51 16.65
C LEU A 27 24.62 8.85 16.56
N ASP A 28 25.23 8.55 17.71
CA ASP A 28 26.53 7.86 17.75
C ASP A 28 26.36 6.38 17.33
N PRO A 29 26.94 5.93 16.21
CA PRO A 29 26.79 4.55 15.73
C PRO A 29 27.44 3.51 16.67
N THR A 30 28.35 3.96 17.54
CA THR A 30 29.06 3.09 18.48
C THR A 30 28.30 2.88 19.78
N ASP A 31 27.26 3.67 20.05
CA ASP A 31 26.42 3.56 21.22
C ASP A 31 25.56 2.27 21.17
N PRO A 32 25.60 1.41 22.19
CA PRO A 32 24.75 0.22 22.26
C PRO A 32 23.25 0.53 22.18
N GLU A 33 22.78 1.68 22.65
CA GLU A 33 21.37 2.07 22.58
C GLU A 33 20.93 2.39 21.15
N VAL A 34 21.77 3.10 20.40
CA VAL A 34 21.53 3.44 18.98
C VAL A 34 21.48 2.18 18.12
N ARG A 35 22.29 1.17 18.43
CA ARG A 35 22.25 -0.13 17.74
C ARG A 35 20.96 -0.91 17.99
N ALA A 36 20.47 -0.91 19.22
CA ALA A 36 19.20 -1.54 19.57
C ALA A 36 18.01 -0.82 18.88
N PHE A 37 18.10 0.50 18.74
CA PHE A 37 17.12 1.30 18.00
C PHE A 37 17.16 1.03 16.50
N ALA A 38 18.36 0.94 15.89
CA ALA A 38 18.52 0.56 14.49
C ALA A 38 17.94 -0.83 14.19
N GLU A 39 18.17 -1.82 15.06
CA GLU A 39 17.59 -3.17 14.93
C GLU A 39 16.07 -3.17 15.14
N HIS A 40 15.55 -2.23 15.93
CA HIS A 40 14.10 -2.05 16.10
C HIS A 40 13.46 -1.43 14.86
N LEU A 41 14.06 -0.37 14.31
CA LEU A 41 13.61 0.29 13.08
C LEU A 41 13.69 -0.63 11.87
N GLU A 42 14.76 -1.42 11.75
CA GLU A 42 14.91 -2.40 10.68
C GLU A 42 13.77 -3.45 10.72
N ARG A 43 13.37 -3.89 11.92
CA ARG A 43 12.24 -4.81 12.09
C ARG A 43 10.90 -4.16 11.73
N GLN A 44 10.69 -2.90 12.10
CA GLN A 44 9.46 -2.18 11.75
C GLN A 44 9.37 -1.86 10.26
N GLN A 45 10.48 -1.48 9.61
CA GLN A 45 10.48 -1.17 8.17
C GLN A 45 10.31 -2.42 7.30
N ARG A 46 10.82 -3.59 7.73
CA ARG A 46 10.53 -4.87 7.07
C ARG A 46 9.06 -5.27 7.18
N VAL A 47 8.38 -4.85 8.23
CA VAL A 47 6.94 -5.05 8.45
C VAL A 47 6.22 -3.77 8.05
N GLN A 48 6.26 -3.43 6.75
CA GLN A 48 5.60 -2.24 6.20
C GLN A 48 4.14 -2.18 6.71
N PRO A 49 3.76 -1.17 7.52
CA PRO A 49 2.42 -1.14 8.10
C PRO A 49 1.43 -0.78 7.00
N SER A 50 0.63 -1.75 6.55
CA SER A 50 -0.51 -1.55 5.65
C SER A 50 -1.69 -0.81 6.31
N TYR A 51 -1.46 -0.11 7.42
CA TYR A 51 -2.49 0.46 8.29
C TYR A 51 -2.53 2.00 8.31
N THR A 52 -1.73 2.69 7.49
CA THR A 52 -1.80 4.15 7.36
C THR A 52 -2.74 4.55 6.22
N VAL A 53 -3.57 5.57 6.44
CA VAL A 53 -4.63 6.06 5.53
C VAL A 53 -4.09 6.43 4.14
N GLU A 54 -2.82 6.85 4.06
CA GLU A 54 -2.11 7.15 2.81
C GLU A 54 -1.87 5.90 1.94
N GLY A 55 -1.76 4.71 2.55
CA GLY A 55 -1.68 3.43 1.86
C GLY A 55 -2.99 3.02 1.19
N TYR A 56 -4.13 3.55 1.65
CA TYR A 56 -5.44 3.26 1.04
C TYR A 56 -5.59 3.93 -0.33
N ILE A 57 -4.99 5.12 -0.52
CA ILE A 57 -5.03 5.88 -1.78
C ILE A 57 -3.98 5.33 -2.77
N THR A 58 -2.76 5.05 -2.30
CA THR A 58 -1.72 4.42 -3.13
C THR A 58 -2.12 3.00 -3.56
N GLY A 59 -2.78 2.25 -2.66
CA GLY A 59 -3.31 0.93 -2.96
C GLY A 59 -4.29 0.93 -4.13
N MET A 60 -5.19 1.92 -4.23
CA MET A 60 -6.13 2.03 -5.35
C MET A 60 -5.43 2.21 -6.71
N GLY A 61 -4.35 2.99 -6.76
CA GLY A 61 -3.56 3.20 -7.99
C GLY A 61 -2.79 1.95 -8.41
N ASP A 62 -2.16 1.29 -7.44
CA ASP A 62 -1.40 0.06 -7.68
C ASP A 62 -2.29 -1.14 -8.02
N PHE A 63 -3.54 -1.19 -7.54
CA PHE A 63 -4.53 -2.18 -7.98
C PHE A 63 -4.96 -1.98 -9.44
N ALA A 64 -5.09 -0.74 -9.91
CA ALA A 64 -5.39 -0.46 -11.31
C ALA A 64 -4.21 -0.82 -12.23
N ALA A 65 -2.98 -0.53 -11.81
CA ALA A 65 -1.76 -0.86 -12.55
C ALA A 65 -1.45 -2.37 -12.54
N SER A 66 -1.69 -3.07 -11.43
CA SER A 66 -1.48 -4.52 -11.31
C SER A 66 -2.57 -5.35 -12.00
N ALA A 67 -3.81 -4.86 -12.07
CA ALA A 67 -4.87 -5.47 -12.90
C ALA A 67 -4.50 -5.50 -14.40
N ASN A 68 -3.76 -4.49 -14.87
CA ASN A 68 -3.33 -4.43 -16.27
C ASN A 68 -2.04 -5.24 -16.54
N ARG A 69 -1.24 -5.56 -15.52
CA ARG A 69 0.09 -6.16 -15.68
C ARG A 69 0.22 -7.62 -15.23
N LEU A 70 -0.63 -8.11 -14.31
CA LEU A 70 -0.58 -9.50 -13.84
C LEU A 70 -1.56 -10.39 -14.61
N GLY A 71 -1.11 -10.78 -15.80
CA GLY A 71 -1.75 -11.74 -16.69
C GLY A 71 -1.93 -13.13 -16.08
N GLY A 72 -3.08 -13.35 -15.46
CA GLY A 72 -3.63 -14.67 -15.21
C GLY A 72 -5.15 -14.59 -15.28
N HIS A 73 -5.75 -15.02 -16.38
CA HIS A 73 -7.20 -14.94 -16.65
C HIS A 73 -8.08 -15.32 -15.44
N ARG A 74 -7.63 -16.27 -14.61
CA ARG A 74 -8.33 -16.67 -13.38
C ARG A 74 -8.32 -15.62 -12.27
N LYS A 75 -7.21 -14.90 -12.07
CA LYS A 75 -7.12 -13.82 -11.06
C LYS A 75 -7.93 -12.59 -11.48
N LEU A 76 -7.99 -12.29 -12.78
CA LEU A 76 -8.85 -11.23 -13.32
C LEU A 76 -10.33 -11.60 -13.16
N MET A 77 -10.72 -12.84 -13.46
CA MET A 77 -12.11 -13.27 -13.29
C MET A 77 -12.53 -13.28 -11.81
N ALA A 78 -11.65 -13.77 -10.92
CA ALA A 78 -11.92 -13.80 -9.48
C ALA A 78 -12.02 -12.38 -8.88
N SER A 79 -11.14 -11.46 -9.28
CA SER A 79 -11.21 -10.06 -8.84
C SER A 79 -12.44 -9.34 -9.38
N LEU A 80 -12.79 -9.55 -10.67
CA LEU A 80 -14.01 -9.01 -11.26
C LEU A 80 -15.26 -9.52 -10.52
N LEU A 81 -15.32 -10.82 -10.24
CA LEU A 81 -16.43 -11.42 -9.49
C LEU A 81 -16.52 -10.86 -8.07
N ALA A 82 -15.39 -10.76 -7.36
CA ALA A 82 -15.35 -10.16 -6.04
C ALA A 82 -15.83 -8.70 -6.05
N LEU A 83 -15.44 -7.93 -7.08
CA LEU A 83 -15.85 -6.54 -7.26
C LEU A 83 -17.35 -6.42 -7.57
N LEU A 84 -17.91 -7.33 -8.37
CA LEU A 84 -19.36 -7.44 -8.63
C LEU A 84 -20.15 -7.75 -7.36
N ILE A 85 -19.68 -8.70 -6.55
CA ILE A 85 -20.31 -9.04 -5.26
C ILE A 85 -20.25 -7.83 -4.31
N LEU A 86 -19.08 -7.22 -4.19
CA LEU A 86 -18.87 -6.05 -3.33
C LEU A 86 -19.79 -4.90 -3.74
N LEU A 87 -19.93 -4.64 -5.04
CA LEU A 87 -20.83 -3.63 -5.57
C LEU A 87 -22.28 -3.91 -5.16
N GLY A 88 -22.75 -5.15 -5.29
CA GLY A 88 -24.09 -5.54 -4.86
C GLY A 88 -24.33 -5.31 -3.37
N VAL A 89 -23.34 -5.63 -2.52
CA VAL A 89 -23.42 -5.38 -1.08
C VAL A 89 -23.48 -3.89 -0.77
N ILE A 90 -22.69 -3.06 -1.44
CA ILE A 90 -22.69 -1.60 -1.26
C ILE A 90 -24.05 -1.01 -1.63
N VAL A 91 -24.62 -1.42 -2.77
CA VAL A 91 -25.95 -0.95 -3.21
C VAL A 91 -27.02 -1.35 -2.18
N ALA A 92 -27.01 -2.61 -1.73
CA ALA A 92 -27.97 -3.08 -0.74
C ALA A 92 -27.84 -2.34 0.61
N ALA A 93 -26.62 -2.10 1.06
CA ALA A 93 -26.35 -1.34 2.28
C ALA A 93 -26.81 0.13 2.14
N TRP A 94 -26.59 0.74 0.97
CA TRP A 94 -27.05 2.09 0.68
C TRP A 94 -28.58 2.19 0.69
N ASP A 95 -29.27 1.27 0.04
CA ASP A 95 -30.74 1.22 0.05
C ASP A 95 -31.28 1.06 1.47
N ALA A 96 -30.68 0.17 2.27
CA ALA A 96 -31.05 -0.01 3.66
C ALA A 96 -30.82 1.27 4.49
N LEU A 97 -29.70 1.95 4.29
CA LEU A 97 -29.37 3.20 4.96
C LEU A 97 -30.39 4.30 4.60
N VAL A 98 -30.67 4.48 3.31
CA VAL A 98 -31.66 5.44 2.81
C VAL A 98 -33.04 5.13 3.38
N TYR A 99 -33.44 3.86 3.42
CA TYR A 99 -34.72 3.45 4.00
C TYR A 99 -34.82 3.84 5.47
N VAL A 100 -33.79 3.54 6.27
CA VAL A 100 -33.73 3.89 7.68
C VAL A 100 -33.81 5.41 7.87
N VAL A 101 -32.95 6.17 7.20
CA VAL A 101 -32.90 7.63 7.30
C VAL A 101 -34.24 8.26 6.90
N THR A 102 -34.84 7.80 5.81
CA THR A 102 -36.13 8.30 5.32
C THR A 102 -37.26 7.98 6.30
N THR A 103 -37.21 6.80 6.94
CA THR A 103 -38.20 6.39 7.94
C THR A 103 -38.10 7.25 9.21
N PHE A 104 -36.88 7.53 9.68
CA PHE A 104 -36.67 8.34 10.89
C PHE A 104 -36.87 9.85 10.68
N THR A 105 -36.76 10.33 9.45
CA THR A 105 -36.98 11.75 9.11
C THR A 105 -38.47 12.06 8.88
N LYS A 106 -39.33 11.04 8.83
CA LYS A 106 -40.77 11.15 8.62
C LYS A 106 -41.52 11.06 9.95
#